data_AF-A0A7C5ZVP0-F1
#
_entry.id   AF-A0A7C5ZVP0-F1
#
_cell.length_a   1.000
_cell.length_b   1.000
_cell.length_c   1.000
_cell.angle_alpha   90.00
_cell.angle_beta   90.00
_cell.angle_gamma   90.00
#
_symmetry.space_group_name_H-M   'P 1'
#
loop_
_entity.id
_entity.type
_entity.pdbx_description
1 polymer ?
#
loop_
_entity_poly.entity_id
_entity_poly.type
_entity_poly.pdbx_seq_one_letter_code
_entity_poly.pdbx_strand_id
1 'polypeptide(L)'
;MIAKALKEATKEQHEALEQIVNIMDESTDLNSYGNLLLKFYRIYATLEPLIPNELLLENGFNYKTREKLPHLLKDLKVLGLSSAAENLIRFERVPDMQNAARAFGVLYVIEGSTLGGQVISRHLRDRLGLTPDNGAAFFSSYGHEVGQKWKEFCDALNRFGEIFPEMHSEIIDAAKETFSAFAECFKEQK
;
A
#
# COMPACT_ATOMS: atom_id res chain seq x y z
N MET A 1 -18.12 10.46 -9.15
CA MET A 1 -16.80 10.61 -8.49
C MET A 1 -15.99 9.36 -8.75
N ILE A 2 -14.79 9.50 -9.33
CA ILE A 2 -13.93 8.38 -9.74
C ILE A 2 -13.55 7.47 -8.56
N ALA A 3 -13.39 8.01 -7.34
CA ALA A 3 -13.11 7.20 -6.14
C ALA A 3 -14.20 6.15 -5.86
N LYS A 4 -15.47 6.45 -6.14
CA LYS A 4 -16.57 5.48 -5.99
C LYS A 4 -16.51 4.41 -7.07
N ALA A 5 -16.24 4.81 -8.31
CA ALA A 5 -16.11 3.88 -9.44
C ALA A 5 -14.93 2.91 -9.22
N LEU A 6 -13.80 3.40 -8.71
CA LEU A 6 -12.66 2.57 -8.31
C LEU A 6 -13.05 1.51 -7.28
N LYS A 7 -13.72 1.93 -6.20
CA LYS A 7 -14.17 0.98 -5.15
C LYS A 7 -15.03 -0.14 -5.72
N GLU A 8 -15.95 0.19 -6.63
CA GLU A 8 -16.81 -0.79 -7.29
C GLU A 8 -16.00 -1.68 -8.25
N ALA A 9 -15.13 -1.08 -9.07
CA ALA A 9 -14.36 -1.76 -10.10
C ALA A 9 -13.21 -2.64 -9.57
N THR A 10 -12.73 -2.39 -8.36
CA THR A 10 -11.64 -3.15 -7.73
C THR A 10 -12.10 -4.02 -6.55
N LYS A 11 -13.42 -4.16 -6.35
CA LYS A 11 -13.98 -4.86 -5.18
C LYS A 11 -13.49 -6.31 -5.09
N GLU A 12 -13.58 -7.06 -6.18
CA GLU A 12 -13.20 -8.48 -6.23
C GLU A 12 -11.70 -8.66 -5.97
N GLN A 13 -10.86 -7.79 -6.55
CA GLN A 13 -9.41 -7.83 -6.36
C GLN A 13 -9.03 -7.49 -4.90
N HIS A 14 -9.72 -6.54 -4.29
CA HIS A 14 -9.53 -6.21 -2.87
C HIS A 14 -9.87 -7.40 -1.98
N GLU A 15 -11.06 -7.99 -2.14
CA GLU A 15 -11.49 -9.16 -1.37
C GLU A 15 -10.53 -10.35 -1.55
N ALA A 16 -10.08 -10.60 -2.79
CA ALA A 16 -9.10 -11.66 -3.06
C ALA A 16 -7.75 -11.40 -2.39
N LEU A 17 -7.26 -10.15 -2.39
CA LEU A 17 -6.00 -9.81 -1.73
C LEU A 17 -6.10 -9.94 -0.21
N GLU A 18 -7.22 -9.54 0.40
CA GLU A 18 -7.44 -9.72 1.85
C GLU A 18 -7.31 -11.20 2.26
N GLN A 19 -7.86 -12.13 1.48
CA GLN A 19 -7.73 -13.57 1.72
C GLN A 19 -6.29 -14.08 1.57
N ILE A 20 -5.49 -13.48 0.68
CA ILE A 20 -4.08 -13.86 0.50
C ILE A 20 -3.23 -13.35 1.66
N VAL A 21 -3.48 -12.13 2.13
CA VAL A 21 -2.72 -11.50 3.22
C VAL A 21 -3.04 -12.19 4.55
N ASN A 22 -4.32 -12.43 4.83
CA ASN A 22 -4.86 -13.13 6.01
C ASN A 22 -4.15 -12.81 7.35
N ILE A 23 -3.72 -11.56 7.56
CA ILE A 23 -2.92 -11.18 8.74
C ILE A 23 -3.73 -11.21 10.05
N MET A 24 -5.05 -11.26 9.95
CA MET A 24 -5.96 -11.35 11.10
C MET A 24 -6.14 -12.79 11.60
N ASP A 25 -5.45 -13.75 10.99
CA ASP A 25 -5.42 -15.14 11.44
C ASP A 25 -4.85 -15.22 12.86
N GLU A 26 -5.59 -15.83 13.78
CA GLU A 26 -5.21 -15.95 15.19
C GLU A 26 -3.93 -16.78 15.39
N SER A 27 -3.53 -17.60 14.41
CA SER A 27 -2.27 -18.35 14.41
C SER A 27 -1.03 -17.52 14.07
N THR A 28 -1.21 -16.22 13.75
CA THR A 28 -0.10 -15.31 13.45
C THR A 28 0.85 -15.20 14.65
N ASP A 29 2.12 -15.55 14.43
CA ASP A 29 3.22 -15.41 15.38
C ASP A 29 4.24 -14.37 14.86
N LEU A 30 5.30 -14.12 15.63
CA LEU A 30 6.30 -13.13 15.26
C LEU A 30 7.06 -13.49 13.97
N ASN A 31 7.25 -14.78 13.69
CA ASN A 31 7.96 -15.25 12.50
C ASN A 31 7.09 -15.10 11.26
N SER A 32 5.83 -15.52 11.31
CA SER A 32 4.89 -15.36 10.20
C SER A 32 4.60 -13.90 9.91
N TYR A 33 4.53 -13.06 10.96
CA TYR A 33 4.48 -11.60 10.82
C TYR A 33 5.72 -11.02 10.13
N GLY A 34 6.93 -11.41 10.56
CA GLY A 34 8.17 -10.96 9.92
C GLY A 34 8.25 -11.33 8.44
N ASN A 35 7.86 -12.56 8.09
CA ASN A 35 7.77 -13.01 6.70
C ASN A 35 6.76 -12.19 5.89
N LEU A 36 5.64 -11.81 6.50
CA LEU A 36 4.64 -10.96 5.86
C LEU A 36 5.18 -9.54 5.62
N LEU A 37 5.88 -8.94 6.57
CA LEU A 37 6.55 -7.65 6.39
C LEU A 37 7.59 -7.70 5.27
N LEU A 38 8.33 -8.79 5.13
CA LEU A 38 9.27 -8.98 4.01
C LEU A 38 8.55 -8.98 2.65
N LYS A 39 7.34 -9.56 2.56
CA LYS A 39 6.51 -9.48 1.33
C LYS A 39 6.03 -8.07 1.03
N PHE A 40 5.56 -7.33 2.05
CA PHE A 40 5.22 -5.92 1.90
C PHE A 40 6.43 -5.10 1.47
N TYR A 41 7.57 -5.28 2.12
CA TYR A 41 8.81 -4.61 1.74
C TYR A 41 9.21 -4.92 0.29
N ARG A 42 9.12 -6.19 -0.15
CA ARG A 42 9.49 -6.58 -1.52
C ARG A 42 8.75 -5.77 -2.58
N ILE A 43 7.44 -5.56 -2.42
CA ILE A 43 6.64 -4.78 -3.37
C ILE A 43 6.81 -3.27 -3.18
N TYR A 44 6.75 -2.76 -1.95
CA TYR A 44 6.88 -1.32 -1.68
C TYR A 44 8.24 -0.78 -2.10
N ALA A 45 9.31 -1.55 -1.90
CA ALA A 45 10.65 -1.15 -2.28
C ALA A 45 10.91 -1.15 -3.80
N THR A 46 10.04 -1.79 -4.59
CA THR A 46 10.00 -1.59 -6.04
C THR A 46 9.11 -0.41 -6.40
N LEU A 47 7.87 -0.40 -5.90
CA LEU A 47 6.82 0.48 -6.38
C LEU A 47 7.06 1.94 -5.96
N GLU A 48 7.37 2.16 -4.69
CA GLU A 48 7.41 3.51 -4.11
C GLU A 48 8.50 4.42 -4.70
N PRO A 49 9.73 3.94 -4.97
CA PRO A 49 10.73 4.75 -5.68
C PRO A 49 10.33 5.17 -7.11
N LEU A 50 9.38 4.46 -7.73
CA LEU A 50 8.91 4.77 -9.09
C LEU A 50 7.76 5.79 -9.08
N ILE A 51 7.23 6.18 -7.92
CA ILE A 51 6.11 7.13 -7.83
C ILE A 51 6.57 8.52 -8.33
N PRO A 52 5.93 9.07 -9.37
CA PRO A 52 6.35 10.33 -9.98
C PRO A 52 5.84 11.52 -9.16
N ASN A 53 6.54 11.81 -8.06
CA ASN A 53 6.12 12.84 -7.09
C ASN A 53 5.96 14.24 -7.70
N GLU A 54 6.83 14.64 -8.63
CA GLU A 54 6.75 15.94 -9.30
C GLU A 54 5.46 16.05 -10.13
N LEU A 55 5.15 15.03 -10.93
CA LEU A 55 3.94 14.95 -11.72
C LEU A 55 2.67 14.96 -10.86
N LEU A 56 2.68 14.24 -9.74
CA LEU A 56 1.57 14.25 -8.79
C LEU A 56 1.38 15.63 -8.14
N LEU A 57 2.49 16.31 -7.82
CA LEU A 57 2.47 17.63 -7.21
C LEU A 57 1.87 18.68 -8.16
N GLU A 58 2.22 18.63 -9.45
CA GLU A 58 1.60 19.44 -10.50
C GLU A 58 0.08 19.21 -10.60
N ASN A 59 -0.38 18.01 -10.25
CA ASN A 59 -1.78 17.63 -10.18
C ASN A 59 -2.40 17.76 -8.77
N GLY A 60 -1.74 18.51 -7.88
CA GLY A 60 -2.28 18.89 -6.58
C GLY A 60 -2.18 17.83 -5.49
N PHE A 61 -1.30 16.84 -5.62
CA PHE A 61 -1.09 15.79 -4.62
C PHE A 61 0.39 15.56 -4.30
N ASN A 62 0.76 15.66 -3.02
CA ASN A 62 2.13 15.44 -2.57
C ASN A 62 2.27 14.08 -1.86
N TYR A 63 2.84 13.10 -2.57
CA TYR A 63 3.08 11.77 -2.00
C TYR A 63 4.36 11.68 -1.14
N LYS A 64 5.28 12.64 -1.21
CA LYS A 64 6.57 12.56 -0.50
C LYS A 64 6.41 12.46 1.02
N THR A 65 5.39 13.12 1.57
CA THR A 65 5.06 13.11 3.01
C THR A 65 4.25 11.89 3.44
N ARG A 66 4.02 10.97 2.49
CA ARG A 66 3.09 9.85 2.57
C ARG A 66 3.83 8.53 2.37
N GLU A 67 5.15 8.53 2.34
CA GLU A 67 5.90 7.33 2.01
C GLU A 67 5.77 6.23 3.09
N LYS A 68 5.61 4.97 2.67
CA LYS A 68 5.38 3.83 3.58
C LYS A 68 6.62 2.97 3.79
N LEU A 69 7.50 2.91 2.80
CA LEU A 69 8.76 2.17 2.82
C LEU A 69 9.65 2.55 4.00
N PRO A 70 9.78 3.82 4.43
CA PRO A 70 10.53 4.15 5.64
C PRO A 70 9.99 3.46 6.90
N HIS A 71 8.67 3.31 7.01
CA HIS A 71 8.04 2.59 8.13
C HIS A 71 8.32 1.09 8.07
N LEU A 72 8.26 0.48 6.88
CA LEU A 72 8.63 -0.94 6.68
C LEU A 72 10.10 -1.20 7.05
N LEU A 73 11.01 -0.33 6.60
CA LEU A 73 12.43 -0.43 6.93
C LEU A 73 12.68 -0.30 8.44
N LYS A 74 11.96 0.59 9.13
CA LYS A 74 12.00 0.71 10.60
C LYS A 74 11.59 -0.60 11.26
N ASP A 75 10.45 -1.17 10.86
CA ASP A 75 9.93 -2.40 11.46
C ASP A 75 10.86 -3.58 11.22
N LEU A 76 11.32 -3.78 9.99
CA LEU A 76 12.28 -4.84 9.65
C LEU A 76 13.58 -4.72 10.43
N LYS A 77 14.07 -3.50 10.65
CA LYS A 77 15.26 -3.27 11.48
C LYS A 77 15.03 -3.67 12.93
N VAL A 78 13.90 -3.25 13.52
CA VAL A 78 13.56 -3.59 14.91
C VAL A 78 13.42 -5.10 15.11
N LEU A 79 12.87 -5.80 14.11
CA LEU A 79 12.70 -7.25 14.12
C LEU A 79 13.97 -8.04 13.76
N GLY A 80 15.09 -7.37 13.45
CA GLY A 80 16.34 -8.02 13.08
C GLY A 80 16.34 -8.65 11.67
N LEU A 81 15.45 -8.19 10.79
CA LEU A 81 15.24 -8.73 9.44
C LEU A 81 15.87 -7.88 8.32
N SER A 82 16.69 -6.88 8.66
CA SER A 82 17.34 -6.01 7.66
C SER A 82 18.15 -6.80 6.61
N SER A 83 18.96 -7.76 7.04
CA SER A 83 19.76 -8.57 6.10
C SER A 83 18.89 -9.46 5.20
N ALA A 84 17.76 -9.96 5.71
CA ALA A 84 16.81 -10.70 4.86
C ALA A 84 16.23 -9.76 3.78
N ALA A 85 15.85 -8.54 4.17
CA ALA A 85 15.30 -7.54 3.27
C ALA A 85 16.30 -7.08 2.19
N GLU A 86 17.57 -6.90 2.53
CA GLU A 86 18.63 -6.53 1.57
C GLU A 86 18.87 -7.61 0.52
N ASN A 87 18.73 -8.88 0.89
CA ASN A 87 18.91 -10.02 -0.02
C ASN A 87 17.67 -10.35 -0.86
N LEU A 88 16.53 -9.68 -0.64
CA LEU A 88 15.32 -9.93 -1.42
C LEU A 88 15.47 -9.41 -2.84
N ILE A 89 15.20 -10.30 -3.80
CA ILE A 89 15.04 -9.93 -5.20
C ILE A 89 13.82 -9.00 -5.32
N ARG A 90 14.04 -7.84 -5.94
CA ARG A 90 12.99 -6.86 -6.22
C ARG A 90 11.87 -7.52 -7.03
N PHE A 91 10.64 -7.19 -6.70
CA PHE A 91 9.51 -7.62 -7.53
C PHE A 91 9.50 -6.77 -8.81
N GLU A 92 9.50 -7.39 -9.99
CA GLU A 92 9.66 -6.65 -11.25
C GLU A 92 8.33 -6.29 -11.92
N ARG A 93 7.22 -6.93 -11.54
CA ARG A 93 5.92 -6.78 -12.21
C ARG A 93 5.01 -5.76 -11.52
N VAL A 94 5.46 -4.52 -11.44
CA VAL A 94 4.63 -3.39 -10.95
C VAL A 94 3.99 -2.64 -12.12
N PRO A 95 2.80 -2.04 -11.95
CA PRO A 95 2.21 -1.20 -12.98
C PRO A 95 3.13 -0.02 -13.30
N ASP A 96 3.16 0.38 -14.57
CA ASP A 96 3.83 1.63 -14.93
C ASP A 96 3.05 2.84 -14.42
N MET A 97 3.76 3.95 -14.23
CA MET A 97 3.20 5.24 -13.81
C MET A 97 3.60 6.32 -14.81
N GLN A 98 3.44 6.04 -16.11
CA GLN A 98 3.87 6.94 -17.19
C GLN A 98 3.13 8.29 -17.20
N ASN A 99 1.98 8.38 -16.51
CA ASN A 99 1.22 9.60 -16.38
C ASN A 99 0.53 9.71 -14.99
N ALA A 100 -0.08 10.87 -14.73
CA ALA A 100 -0.73 11.17 -13.46
C ALA A 100 -1.91 10.25 -13.17
N ALA A 101 -2.71 9.88 -14.18
CA ALA A 101 -3.87 9.02 -14.01
C ALA A 101 -3.47 7.63 -13.49
N ARG A 102 -2.46 7.01 -14.11
CA ARG A 102 -1.94 5.72 -13.66
C ARG A 102 -1.33 5.81 -12.27
N ALA A 103 -0.56 6.87 -11.99
CA ALA A 103 -0.02 7.12 -10.65
C ALA A 103 -1.14 7.25 -9.59
N PHE A 104 -2.21 7.96 -9.88
CA PHE A 104 -3.39 8.07 -9.00
C PHE A 104 -4.08 6.72 -8.78
N GLY A 105 -4.17 5.88 -9.81
CA GLY A 105 -4.70 4.52 -9.70
C GLY A 105 -3.87 3.63 -8.77
N VAL A 106 -2.54 3.68 -8.92
CA VAL A 106 -1.60 2.99 -8.02
C VAL A 106 -1.75 3.47 -6.57
N LEU A 107 -1.77 4.79 -6.38
CA LEU A 107 -1.90 5.40 -5.07
C LEU A 107 -3.25 5.12 -4.39
N TYR A 108 -4.31 4.88 -5.15
CA TYR A 108 -5.60 4.49 -4.57
C TYR A 108 -5.47 3.19 -3.77
N VAL A 109 -4.70 2.22 -4.27
CA VAL A 109 -4.47 0.95 -3.58
C VAL A 109 -3.56 1.15 -2.37
N ILE A 110 -2.46 1.90 -2.52
CA ILE A 110 -1.51 2.17 -1.43
C ILE A 110 -2.16 2.95 -0.30
N GLU A 111 -2.78 4.08 -0.59
CA GLU A 111 -3.44 4.91 0.41
C GLU A 111 -4.63 4.19 1.03
N GLY A 112 -5.40 3.43 0.23
CA GLY A 112 -6.53 2.65 0.72
C GLY A 112 -6.10 1.55 1.70
N SER A 113 -4.94 0.93 1.49
CA SER A 113 -4.43 -0.13 2.37
C SER A 113 -4.17 0.35 3.81
N THR A 114 -3.96 1.65 4.02
CA THR A 114 -3.73 2.23 5.35
C THR A 114 -4.96 2.22 6.24
N LEU A 115 -6.17 2.20 5.65
CA LEU A 115 -7.43 2.14 6.40
C LEU A 115 -7.54 0.82 7.17
N GLY A 116 -7.22 -0.29 6.51
CA GLY A 116 -7.18 -1.62 7.14
C GLY A 116 -6.05 -1.74 8.17
N GLY A 117 -4.95 -1.03 7.96
CA GLY A 117 -3.80 -0.99 8.87
C GLY A 117 -4.16 -0.63 10.33
N GLN A 118 -5.17 0.21 10.55
CA GLN A 118 -5.62 0.56 11.90
C GLN A 118 -6.26 -0.63 12.65
N VAL A 119 -6.94 -1.53 11.94
CA VAL A 119 -7.49 -2.76 12.53
C VAL A 119 -6.36 -3.75 12.80
N ILE A 120 -5.46 -3.90 11.84
CA ILE A 120 -4.31 -4.79 11.90
C ILE A 120 -3.38 -4.41 13.05
N SER A 121 -3.04 -3.13 13.21
CA SER A 121 -2.16 -2.64 14.29
C SER A 121 -2.72 -2.93 15.69
N ARG A 122 -4.05 -2.85 15.87
CA ARG A 122 -4.68 -3.27 17.14
C ARG A 122 -4.53 -4.77 17.37
N HIS A 123 -4.79 -5.59 16.34
CA HIS A 123 -4.60 -7.03 16.42
C HIS A 123 -3.15 -7.41 16.77
N LEU A 124 -2.17 -6.81 16.09
CA LEU A 124 -0.74 -7.04 16.35
C LEU A 124 -0.33 -6.63 17.77
N ARG A 125 -0.88 -5.53 18.30
CA ARG A 125 -0.64 -5.14 19.68
C ARG A 125 -1.21 -6.15 20.67
N ASP A 126 -2.46 -6.55 20.46
CA ASP A 126 -3.17 -7.38 21.42
C ASP A 126 -2.66 -8.84 21.39
N ARG A 127 -2.16 -9.33 20.24
CA ARG A 127 -1.62 -10.69 20.07
C ARG A 127 -0.12 -10.81 20.28
N LEU A 128 0.66 -9.87 19.77
CA LEU A 128 2.13 -9.94 19.72
C LEU A 128 2.83 -8.86 20.55
N GLY A 129 2.07 -7.93 21.17
CA GLY A 129 2.65 -6.81 21.91
C GLY A 129 3.35 -5.78 21.01
N LEU A 130 3.04 -5.79 19.71
CA LEU A 130 3.66 -4.89 18.74
C LEU A 130 2.94 -3.53 18.69
N THR A 131 3.73 -2.49 18.48
CA THR A 131 3.38 -1.08 18.52
C THR A 131 4.16 -0.36 17.42
N PRO A 132 3.83 0.91 17.10
CA PRO A 132 4.57 1.69 16.11
C PRO A 132 6.08 1.85 16.41
N ASP A 133 6.50 1.62 17.66
CA ASP A 133 7.87 1.81 18.10
C ASP A 133 8.69 0.51 18.16
N ASN A 134 8.04 -0.64 18.21
CA ASN A 134 8.71 -1.94 18.35
C ASN A 134 8.37 -2.95 17.25
N GLY A 135 7.94 -2.49 16.06
CA GLY A 135 7.85 -3.34 14.87
C GLY A 135 6.51 -3.32 14.13
N ALA A 136 5.59 -2.40 14.43
CA ALA A 136 4.32 -2.22 13.70
C ALA A 136 4.07 -0.78 13.21
N ALA A 137 5.13 -0.03 12.90
CA ALA A 137 5.06 1.31 12.34
C ALA A 137 4.31 1.34 11.00
N PHE A 138 4.54 0.36 10.13
CA PHE A 138 3.94 0.29 8.79
C PHE A 138 2.41 0.22 8.84
N PHE A 139 1.85 -0.70 9.61
CA PHE A 139 0.39 -0.80 9.77
C PHE A 139 -0.21 0.35 10.58
N SER A 140 0.63 1.12 11.26
CA SER A 140 0.24 2.32 11.99
C SER A 140 0.53 3.62 11.22
N SER A 141 0.75 3.52 9.90
CA SER A 141 0.95 4.68 9.03
C SER A 141 -0.11 5.74 9.28
N TYR A 142 0.31 7.00 9.40
CA TYR A 142 -0.52 8.17 9.76
C TYR A 142 -1.18 8.17 11.15
N GLY A 143 -1.13 7.07 11.91
CA GLY A 143 -1.75 6.99 13.24
C GLY A 143 -3.21 7.42 13.24
N HIS A 144 -3.56 8.43 14.04
CA HIS A 144 -4.92 8.94 14.15
C HIS A 144 -5.38 9.74 12.92
N GLU A 145 -4.47 10.16 12.03
CA GLU A 145 -4.78 10.97 10.85
C GLU A 145 -5.21 10.12 9.64
N VAL A 146 -5.21 8.78 9.72
CA VAL A 146 -5.53 7.89 8.58
C VAL A 146 -6.80 8.30 7.84
N GLY A 147 -7.89 8.58 8.55
CA GLY A 147 -9.16 8.98 7.93
C GLY A 147 -9.07 10.33 7.21
N GLN A 148 -8.37 11.30 7.80
CA GLN A 148 -8.13 12.60 7.18
C GLN A 148 -7.25 12.46 5.94
N LYS A 149 -6.14 11.72 6.03
CA LYS A 149 -5.22 11.45 4.93
C LYS A 149 -5.95 10.77 3.77
N TRP A 150 -6.76 9.75 4.04
CA TRP A 150 -7.55 9.09 3.01
C TRP A 150 -8.52 10.06 2.31
N LYS A 151 -9.19 10.92 3.09
CA LYS A 151 -10.08 11.95 2.53
C LYS A 151 -9.33 12.93 1.64
N GLU A 152 -8.20 13.47 2.09
CA GLU A 152 -7.35 14.38 1.29
C GLU A 152 -6.94 13.75 -0.04
N PHE A 153 -6.56 12.48 -0.03
CA PHE A 153 -6.23 11.74 -1.25
C PHE A 153 -7.44 11.59 -2.17
N CYS A 154 -8.59 11.17 -1.63
CA CYS A 154 -9.82 11.02 -2.41
C CYS A 154 -10.30 12.35 -3.01
N ASP A 155 -10.16 13.46 -2.29
CA ASP A 155 -10.51 14.79 -2.78
C ASP A 155 -9.61 15.22 -3.96
N ALA A 156 -8.30 14.97 -3.87
CA ALA A 156 -7.36 15.22 -4.98
C ALA A 156 -7.66 14.34 -6.20
N LEU A 157 -7.87 13.04 -5.99
CA LEU A 157 -8.21 12.07 -7.02
C LEU A 157 -9.53 12.42 -7.73
N ASN A 158 -10.56 12.81 -6.97
CA ASN A 158 -11.85 13.19 -7.55
C ASN A 158 -11.72 14.47 -8.38
N ARG A 159 -10.98 15.47 -7.89
CA ARG A 159 -10.71 16.70 -8.65
C ARG A 159 -9.97 16.39 -9.95
N PHE A 160 -8.94 15.54 -9.92
CA PHE A 160 -8.22 15.11 -11.12
C PHE A 160 -9.18 14.44 -12.12
N GLY A 161 -10.01 13.50 -11.66
CA GLY A 161 -11.00 12.82 -12.50
C GLY A 161 -12.10 13.74 -13.05
N GLU A 162 -12.45 14.83 -12.36
CA GLU A 162 -13.40 15.83 -12.88
C GLU A 162 -12.80 16.67 -14.00
N ILE A 163 -11.50 16.98 -13.93
CA ILE A 163 -10.78 17.73 -14.95
C ILE A 163 -10.50 16.86 -16.19
N PHE A 164 -10.18 15.58 -15.98
CA PHE A 164 -9.77 14.63 -17.03
C PHE A 164 -10.66 13.37 -17.06
N PRO A 165 -11.96 13.50 -17.41
CA PRO A 165 -12.89 12.38 -17.43
C PRO A 165 -12.48 11.24 -18.38
N GLU A 166 -11.80 11.57 -19.49
CA GLU A 166 -11.28 10.62 -20.46
C GLU A 166 -10.21 9.68 -19.89
N MET A 167 -9.54 10.07 -18.80
CA MET A 167 -8.49 9.27 -18.17
C MET A 167 -9.01 8.28 -17.12
N HIS A 168 -10.33 8.22 -16.86
CA HIS A 168 -10.90 7.35 -15.81
C HIS A 168 -10.56 5.87 -15.98
N SER A 169 -10.53 5.38 -17.22
CA SER A 169 -10.16 3.98 -17.50
C SER A 169 -8.73 3.70 -17.06
N GLU A 170 -7.78 4.60 -17.35
CA GLU A 170 -6.37 4.41 -16.98
C GLU A 170 -6.16 4.39 -15.45
N ILE A 171 -6.92 5.21 -14.70
CA ILE A 171 -6.90 5.21 -13.23
C ILE A 171 -7.38 3.84 -12.72
N ILE A 172 -8.49 3.33 -13.27
CA ILE A 172 -9.08 2.05 -12.84
C ILE A 172 -8.16 0.88 -13.21
N ASP A 173 -7.60 0.89 -14.42
CA ASP A 173 -6.73 -0.18 -14.90
C ASP A 173 -5.45 -0.25 -14.06
N ALA A 174 -4.80 0.90 -13.80
CA ALA A 174 -3.63 0.94 -12.91
C ALA A 174 -3.94 0.46 -11.49
N ALA A 175 -5.12 0.78 -10.94
CA ALA A 175 -5.52 0.26 -9.63
C ALA A 175 -5.69 -1.26 -9.65
N LYS A 176 -6.33 -1.83 -10.68
CA LYS A 176 -6.48 -3.29 -10.84
C LYS A 176 -5.13 -3.98 -11.00
N GLU A 177 -4.26 -3.44 -11.86
CA GLU A 177 -2.90 -3.94 -12.04
C GLU A 177 -2.10 -3.89 -10.74
N THR A 178 -2.28 -2.85 -9.93
CA THR A 178 -1.66 -2.75 -8.61
C THR A 178 -2.13 -3.88 -7.69
N PHE A 179 -3.43 -4.13 -7.59
CA PHE A 179 -3.92 -5.27 -6.79
C PHE A 179 -3.36 -6.61 -7.29
N SER A 180 -3.30 -6.82 -8.61
CA SER A 180 -2.71 -8.02 -9.20
C SER A 180 -1.23 -8.15 -8.84
N ALA A 181 -0.45 -7.06 -8.91
CA ALA A 181 0.95 -7.03 -8.51
C ALA A 181 1.14 -7.41 -7.03
N PHE A 182 0.30 -6.88 -6.12
CA PHE A 182 0.29 -7.28 -4.71
C PHE A 182 -0.02 -8.78 -4.56
N ALA A 183 -1.06 -9.27 -5.22
CA ALA A 183 -1.45 -10.68 -5.14
C ALA A 183 -0.36 -11.62 -5.65
N GLU A 184 0.27 -11.30 -6.79
CA GLU A 184 1.39 -12.06 -7.35
C GLU A 184 2.60 -12.05 -6.43
N CYS A 185 3.02 -10.87 -5.96
CA CYS A 185 4.17 -10.74 -5.06
C CYS A 185 3.99 -11.55 -3.76
N PHE A 186 2.75 -11.68 -3.26
CA PHE A 186 2.45 -12.41 -2.03
C PHE A 186 2.36 -13.93 -2.23
N LYS A 187 2.03 -14.38 -3.45
CA LYS A 187 1.96 -15.79 -3.86
C LYS A 187 3.30 -16.36 -4.30
N GLU A 188 4.18 -15.55 -4.88
CA GLU A 188 5.50 -15.98 -5.32
C GLU A 188 6.38 -16.34 -4.11
N GLN A 189 6.44 -17.63 -3.81
CA GLN A 189 7.50 -18.27 -3.03
C GLN A 189 8.41 -19.03 -3.99
N LYS A 190 9.63 -18.54 -4.20
CA LYS A 190 10.75 -19.37 -4.62
C LYS A 190 11.97 -18.97 -3.81
#